data_AF-A0A368TAP1-F1
#
_entry.id   AF-A0A368TAP1-F1
#
_cell.length_a   1.000
_cell.length_b   1.000
_cell.length_c   1.000
_cell.angle_alpha   90.00
_cell.angle_beta   90.00
_cell.angle_gamma   90.00
#
_symmetry.space_group_name_H-M   'P 1'
#
loop_
_entity.id
_entity.type
_entity.pdbx_description
1 polymer ?
#
loop_
_entity_poly.entity_id
_entity_poly.type
_entity_poly.pdbx_seq_one_letter_code
_entity_poly.pdbx_strand_id
1 'polypeptide(L)'
;MSHPRLNNPRAFRVKLAEAARVRRPPRHAFRADRAIAALWNELATAAASRPMYQAGSADVAVISVRRGINVWCRDGKFIWSDVLGGGLVTHPACDPAGAAALLRPFPRRRVSQRGRHHAANLSVA
;
A
#
# COMPACT_ATOMS: atom_id res chain seq x y z
N MET A 1 -32.29 44.69 -14.46
CA MET A 1 -32.43 44.03 -15.77
C MET A 1 -31.54 42.79 -15.81
N SER A 2 -32.12 41.59 -15.71
CA SER A 2 -31.40 40.32 -15.68
C SER A 2 -31.31 39.77 -17.10
N HIS A 3 -30.11 39.66 -17.67
CA HIS A 3 -29.93 39.17 -19.04
C HIS A 3 -30.25 37.67 -19.14
N PRO A 4 -31.25 37.24 -19.96
CA PRO A 4 -31.67 35.85 -20.04
C PRO A 4 -30.62 34.90 -20.62
N ARG A 5 -29.58 35.43 -21.28
CA ARG A 5 -28.50 34.65 -21.89
C ARG A 5 -27.44 34.13 -20.90
N LEU A 6 -27.40 34.67 -19.68
CA LEU A 6 -26.42 34.28 -18.66
C LEU A 6 -26.91 33.16 -17.73
N ASN A 7 -28.22 32.90 -17.69
CA ASN A 7 -28.82 31.96 -16.74
C ASN A 7 -29.48 30.77 -17.44
N ASN A 8 -28.80 30.19 -18.43
CA ASN A 8 -29.26 28.95 -19.07
C ASN A 8 -28.77 27.74 -18.25
N PRO A 9 -29.65 27.03 -17.52
CA PRO A 9 -29.26 25.90 -16.69
C PRO A 9 -28.65 24.75 -17.51
N ARG A 10 -29.00 24.60 -18.79
CA ARG A 10 -28.38 23.59 -19.66
C ARG A 10 -26.93 23.93 -20.00
N ALA A 11 -26.66 25.19 -20.35
CA ALA A 11 -25.29 25.64 -20.64
C ALA A 11 -24.38 25.53 -19.41
N PHE A 12 -24.91 25.85 -18.23
CA PHE A 12 -24.20 25.66 -16.96
C PHE A 12 -23.87 24.18 -16.69
N ARG A 13 -24.82 23.27 -16.90
CA ARG A 13 -24.60 21.82 -16.75
C ARG A 13 -23.56 21.28 -17.72
N VAL A 14 -23.55 21.76 -18.96
CA VAL A 14 -22.53 21.36 -19.95
C VAL A 14 -21.14 21.86 -19.54
N LYS A 15 -21.01 23.11 -19.09
CA LYS A 15 -19.74 23.66 -18.57
C LYS A 15 -19.24 22.90 -17.35
N LEU A 16 -20.13 22.54 -16.43
CA LEU A 16 -19.81 21.71 -15.27
C LEU A 16 -19.35 20.30 -15.67
N ALA A 17 -20.06 19.66 -16.61
CA ALA A 17 -19.69 18.34 -17.10
C ALA A 17 -18.32 18.35 -17.80
N GLU A 18 -18.01 19.39 -18.55
CA GLU A 18 -16.72 19.56 -19.21
C GLU A 18 -15.60 19.86 -18.20
N ALA A 19 -15.83 20.76 -17.24
CA ALA A 19 -14.88 20.99 -16.16
C ALA A 19 -14.62 19.72 -15.33
N ALA A 20 -15.65 18.90 -15.10
CA ALA A 20 -15.51 17.61 -14.45
C ALA A 20 -14.71 16.60 -15.30
N ARG A 21 -14.81 16.64 -16.63
CA ARG A 21 -14.01 15.79 -17.53
C ARG A 21 -12.54 16.18 -17.54
N VAL A 22 -12.23 17.48 -17.62
CA VAL A 22 -10.84 17.98 -17.55
C VAL A 22 -10.18 17.60 -16.22
N ARG A 23 -10.96 17.55 -15.14
CA ARG A 23 -10.50 17.11 -13.81
C ARG A 23 -10.42 15.59 -13.64
N ARG A 24 -10.92 14.77 -14.58
CA ARG A 24 -10.82 13.31 -14.44
C ARG A 24 -9.38 12.89 -14.74
N PRO A 25 -8.72 12.17 -13.81
CA PRO A 25 -7.41 11.62 -14.08
C PRO A 25 -7.48 10.62 -15.25
N PRO A 26 -6.40 10.47 -16.03
CA PRO A 26 -6.32 9.50 -17.12
C PRO A 26 -6.82 8.12 -16.68
N ARG A 27 -7.46 7.36 -17.58
CA ARG A 27 -8.00 6.01 -17.29
C ARG A 27 -6.94 5.02 -16.78
N HIS A 28 -5.66 5.32 -17.02
CA HIS A 28 -4.50 4.54 -16.58
C HIS A 28 -3.62 5.30 -15.59
N ALA A 29 -4.10 6.42 -15.05
CA ALA A 29 -3.38 7.11 -13.98
C ALA A 29 -3.34 6.20 -12.76
N PHE A 30 -2.18 6.18 -12.12
CA PHE A 30 -1.99 5.52 -10.85
C PHE A 30 -3.07 5.97 -9.85
N ARG A 31 -3.60 5.01 -9.08
CA ARG A 31 -4.66 5.24 -8.10
C ARG A 31 -4.24 4.71 -6.74
N ALA A 32 -3.99 5.61 -5.80
CA ALA A 32 -3.56 5.27 -4.46
C ALA A 32 -4.62 4.42 -3.72
N ASP A 33 -5.90 4.75 -3.84
CA ASP A 33 -7.01 3.98 -3.27
C ASP A 33 -7.04 2.53 -3.75
N ARG A 34 -6.78 2.30 -5.05
CA ARG A 34 -6.73 0.96 -5.64
C ARG A 34 -5.51 0.17 -5.19
N ALA A 35 -4.34 0.81 -5.09
CA ALA A 35 -3.12 0.18 -4.60
C ALA A 35 -3.25 -0.24 -3.13
N ILE A 36 -3.84 0.61 -2.28
CA ILE A 36 -4.12 0.29 -0.87
C ILE A 36 -5.15 -0.84 -0.76
N ALA A 37 -6.17 -0.89 -1.62
CA ALA A 37 -7.12 -2.00 -1.65
C ALA A 37 -6.46 -3.33 -2.06
N ALA A 38 -5.50 -3.31 -3.00
CA ALA A 38 -4.73 -4.49 -3.36
C ALA A 38 -3.85 -4.95 -2.19
N LEU A 39 -3.17 -4.01 -1.52
CA LEU A 39 -2.37 -4.29 -0.33
C LEU A 39 -3.22 -4.85 0.82
N TRP A 40 -4.45 -4.35 1.00
CA TRP A 40 -5.40 -4.89 1.97
C TRP A 40 -5.66 -6.38 1.74
N ASN A 41 -5.91 -6.78 0.49
CA ASN A 41 -6.17 -8.18 0.16
C ASN A 41 -4.97 -9.09 0.47
N GLU A 42 -3.76 -8.61 0.16
CA GLU A 42 -2.51 -9.34 0.48
C GLU A 42 -2.31 -9.50 2.00
N LEU A 43 -2.69 -8.49 2.78
CA LEU A 43 -2.56 -8.50 4.23
C LEU A 43 -3.69 -9.25 4.94
N ALA A 44 -4.89 -9.29 4.37
CA ALA A 44 -6.05 -9.95 4.94
C ALA A 44 -5.84 -11.46 5.12
N THR A 45 -5.02 -12.07 4.27
CA THR A 45 -4.64 -13.49 4.37
C THR A 45 -3.65 -13.78 5.50
N ALA A 46 -2.93 -12.75 5.99
CA ALA A 46 -1.88 -12.90 6.99
C ALA A 46 -2.34 -12.43 8.38
N ALA A 47 -2.62 -13.36 9.29
CA ALA A 47 -3.11 -13.07 10.64
C ALA A 47 -2.21 -12.09 11.45
N ALA A 48 -0.90 -12.13 11.23
CA ALA A 48 0.08 -11.32 11.94
C ALA A 48 0.17 -9.85 11.46
N SER A 49 -0.38 -9.56 10.26
CA SER A 49 -0.35 -8.23 9.64
C SER A 49 -1.74 -7.79 9.19
N ARG A 50 -2.77 -8.30 9.89
CA ARG A 50 -4.17 -8.06 9.54
C ARG A 50 -4.43 -6.55 9.47
N PRO A 51 -5.02 -6.06 8.37
CA PRO A 51 -5.36 -4.67 8.25
C PRO A 51 -6.53 -4.33 9.20
N MET A 52 -6.53 -3.11 9.72
CA MET A 52 -7.52 -2.60 10.67
C MET A 52 -8.36 -1.47 10.09
N TYR A 53 -7.72 -0.58 9.34
CA TYR A 53 -8.34 0.62 8.82
C TYR A 53 -7.78 0.95 7.45
N GLN A 54 -8.63 1.45 6.57
CA GLN A 54 -8.27 1.95 5.26
C GLN A 54 -9.08 3.21 4.96
N ALA A 55 -8.41 4.22 4.41
CA ALA A 55 -9.06 5.41 3.87
C ALA A 55 -8.20 6.04 2.77
N GLY A 56 -8.80 6.86 1.91
CA GLY A 56 -8.04 7.57 0.90
C GLY A 56 -8.84 8.02 -0.30
N SER A 57 -8.14 8.71 -1.19
CA SER A 57 -8.58 9.14 -2.51
C SER A 57 -7.67 8.54 -3.60
N ALA A 58 -7.90 8.94 -4.85
CA ALA A 58 -7.06 8.51 -5.97
C ALA A 58 -5.60 8.98 -5.84
N ASP A 59 -5.34 10.10 -5.17
CA ASP A 59 -4.01 10.72 -5.10
C ASP A 59 -3.21 10.24 -3.87
N VAL A 60 -3.90 10.05 -2.74
CA VAL A 60 -3.31 9.62 -1.49
C VAL A 60 -4.24 8.68 -0.74
N ALA A 61 -3.72 7.57 -0.26
CA ALA A 61 -4.47 6.63 0.57
C ALA A 61 -3.60 6.07 1.69
N VAL A 62 -4.24 5.55 2.73
CA VAL A 62 -3.59 5.01 3.92
C VAL A 62 -4.27 3.70 4.33
N ILE A 63 -3.46 2.76 4.81
CA ILE A 63 -3.90 1.55 5.51
C ILE A 63 -3.14 1.43 6.81
N SER A 64 -3.86 1.17 7.90
CA SER A 64 -3.28 0.87 9.20
C SER A 64 -3.39 -0.63 9.47
N VAL A 65 -2.30 -1.25 9.91
CA VAL A 65 -2.26 -2.67 10.27
C VAL A 65 -2.13 -2.86 11.79
N ARG A 66 -2.48 -4.06 12.28
CA ARG A 66 -2.63 -4.39 13.71
C ARG A 66 -1.45 -4.07 14.63
N ARG A 67 -0.27 -3.80 14.08
CA ARG A 67 0.96 -3.44 14.81
C ARG A 67 1.20 -1.93 14.96
N GLY A 68 0.21 -1.09 14.62
CA GLY A 68 0.38 0.37 14.66
C GLY A 68 1.24 0.91 13.51
N ILE A 69 1.45 0.11 12.46
CA ILE A 69 2.12 0.58 11.24
C ILE A 69 1.06 1.22 10.35
N ASN A 70 1.32 2.45 9.94
CA ASN A 70 0.54 3.18 8.95
C ASN A 70 1.30 3.18 7.63
N VAL A 71 0.71 2.57 6.60
CA VAL A 71 1.26 2.52 5.26
C VAL A 71 0.51 3.54 4.41
N TRP A 72 1.24 4.54 3.97
CA TRP A 72 0.77 5.58 3.06
C TRP A 72 1.03 5.16 1.63
N CYS A 73 0.12 5.49 0.74
CA CYS A 73 0.27 5.31 -0.69
C CYS A 73 0.13 6.67 -1.36
N ARG A 74 1.19 7.13 -2.01
CA ARG A 74 1.27 8.43 -2.67
C ARG A 74 2.29 8.36 -3.79
N ASP A 75 2.04 9.04 -4.90
CA ASP A 75 2.99 9.18 -6.01
C ASP A 75 3.55 7.83 -6.52
N GLY A 76 2.70 6.79 -6.58
CA GLY A 76 3.10 5.46 -7.05
C GLY A 76 3.90 4.62 -6.03
N LYS A 77 3.96 5.02 -4.77
CA LYS A 77 4.80 4.39 -3.74
C LYS A 77 4.03 4.15 -2.45
N PHE A 78 4.30 3.01 -1.82
CA PHE A 78 4.00 2.74 -0.43
C PHE A 78 5.10 3.28 0.47
N ILE A 79 4.74 3.93 1.57
CA ILE A 79 5.65 4.59 2.49
C ILE A 79 5.20 4.26 3.92
N TRP A 80 6.09 3.73 4.75
CA TRP A 80 5.81 3.45 6.17
C TRP A 80 7.07 3.51 7.02
N SER A 81 6.91 3.62 8.34
CA SER A 81 8.02 3.57 9.29
C SER A 81 8.42 2.12 9.57
N ASP A 82 9.71 1.83 9.44
CA ASP A 82 10.28 0.55 9.85
C ASP A 82 10.21 0.39 11.37
N VAL A 83 9.74 -0.77 11.82
CA VAL A 83 9.61 -1.11 13.24
C VAL A 83 10.95 -1.57 13.84
N LEU A 84 11.90 -2.00 13.01
CA LEU A 84 13.18 -2.57 13.45
C LEU A 84 14.34 -1.55 13.48
N GLY A 85 14.33 -0.56 12.58
CA GLY A 85 15.41 0.43 12.44
C GLY A 85 14.98 1.89 12.49
N GLY A 86 13.70 2.20 12.73
CA GLY A 86 13.18 3.57 12.83
C GLY A 86 13.25 4.41 11.53
N GLY A 87 13.70 3.81 10.43
CA GLY A 87 13.82 4.45 9.13
C GLY A 87 12.51 4.49 8.35
N LEU A 88 12.43 5.36 7.35
CA LEU A 88 11.31 5.39 6.41
C LEU A 88 11.53 4.35 5.30
N VAL A 89 10.62 3.39 5.17
CA VAL A 89 10.64 2.41 4.08
C VAL A 89 9.78 2.93 2.94
N THR A 90 10.32 2.83 1.72
CA THR A 90 9.61 3.16 0.49
C THR A 90 9.58 1.94 -0.43
N HIS A 91 8.41 1.58 -0.94
CA HIS A 91 8.21 0.44 -1.84
C HIS A 91 7.34 0.86 -3.04
N PRO A 92 7.56 0.33 -4.25
CA PRO A 92 6.69 0.62 -5.39
C PRO A 92 5.26 0.11 -5.15
N ALA A 93 4.26 0.91 -5.53
CA ALA A 93 2.85 0.56 -5.37
C ALA A 93 2.31 -0.40 -6.44
N CYS A 94 3.10 -0.67 -7.49
CA CYS A 94 2.78 -1.71 -8.47
C CYS A 94 3.01 -3.13 -7.93
N ASP A 95 3.72 -3.29 -6.81
CA ASP A 95 3.97 -4.58 -6.17
C ASP A 95 3.43 -4.59 -4.72
N PRO A 96 2.11 -4.75 -4.54
CA PRO A 96 1.49 -4.87 -3.22
C PRO A 96 1.86 -6.17 -2.50
N ALA A 97 2.21 -7.24 -3.23
CA ALA A 97 2.62 -8.51 -2.64
C ALA A 97 3.99 -8.40 -1.97
N GLY A 98 4.98 -7.77 -2.63
CA GLY A 98 6.28 -7.46 -2.04
C GLY A 98 6.17 -6.55 -0.82
N ALA A 99 5.33 -5.51 -0.89
CA ALA A 99 5.06 -4.64 0.25
C ALA A 99 4.46 -5.42 1.44
N ALA A 100 3.49 -6.30 1.17
CA ALA A 100 2.90 -7.15 2.20
C ALA A 100 3.93 -8.12 2.80
N ALA A 101 4.86 -8.65 2.01
CA ALA A 101 5.93 -9.52 2.50
C ALA A 101 6.86 -8.80 3.48
N LEU A 102 7.17 -7.52 3.24
CA LEU A 102 7.97 -6.68 4.16
C LEU A 102 7.22 -6.33 5.44
N LEU A 103 5.89 -6.19 5.37
CA LEU A 103 5.03 -5.91 6.53
C LEU A 103 4.68 -7.17 7.33
N ARG A 104 4.91 -8.35 6.77
CA ARG A 104 4.79 -9.61 7.50
C ARG A 104 6.02 -9.73 8.40
N PRO A 105 5.84 -9.90 9.72
CA PRO A 105 6.98 -10.31 10.53
C PRO A 105 7.48 -11.63 9.95
N PHE A 106 8.80 -11.77 9.80
CA PHE A 106 9.42 -13.05 9.52
C PHE A 106 8.68 -14.16 10.29
N PRO A 107 8.32 -15.30 9.66
CA PRO A 107 7.91 -16.45 10.44
C PRO A 107 9.05 -16.69 11.44
N ARG A 108 8.71 -16.74 12.74
CA ARG A 108 9.68 -17.11 13.76
C ARG A 108 10.38 -18.39 13.31
N ARG A 109 11.64 -18.24 12.91
CA ARG A 109 12.72 -19.24 12.93
C ARG A 109 12.51 -20.44 11.98
N ARG A 110 13.26 -20.49 10.87
CA ARG A 110 14.01 -21.74 10.65
C ARG A 110 15.21 -21.66 11.57
N VAL A 111 15.19 -22.52 12.59
CA VAL A 111 16.39 -22.97 13.26
C VAL A 111 17.32 -23.35 12.12
N SER A 112 18.41 -22.60 11.93
CA SER A 112 19.52 -23.16 11.16
C SER A 112 19.86 -24.46 11.87
N GLN A 113 19.58 -25.55 11.17
CA GLN A 113 19.66 -26.90 11.68
C GLN A 113 21.08 -27.06 12.20
N ARG A 114 21.21 -27.26 13.51
CA ARG A 114 22.45 -27.60 14.18
C ARG A 114 22.88 -28.98 13.66
N GLY A 115 23.54 -29.03 12.50
CA GLY A 115 24.51 -30.08 12.20
C GLY A 115 25.64 -29.86 13.21
N ARG A 116 25.78 -30.62 14.30
CA ARG A 116 26.05 -32.07 14.30
C ARG A 116 26.99 -32.45 13.17
N HIS A 117 28.10 -31.71 13.07
CA HIS A 117 29.32 -32.31 12.56
C HIS A 117 29.93 -33.12 13.69
N HIS A 118 29.97 -34.41 13.44
CA HIS A 118 30.51 -35.45 14.27
C HIS A 118 31.91 -35.09 14.76
N ALA A 119 32.14 -35.26 16.06
CA ALA A 119 33.48 -35.50 16.59
C ALA A 119 34.00 -36.77 15.90
N ALA A 120 34.96 -36.62 15.00
CA ALA A 120 35.79 -37.73 14.58
C ALA A 120 36.76 -37.99 15.73
N ASN A 121 36.48 -39.06 16.48
CA ASN A 121 37.39 -39.60 17.47
C ASN A 121 38.74 -39.90 16.81
N LEU A 122 39.79 -39.32 17.39
CA LEU A 122 41.13 -39.85 17.34
C LEU A 122 41.09 -41.29 17.86
N SER A 123 41.45 -42.26 17.01
CA SER A 123 41.93 -43.56 17.49
C SER A 123 43.18 -43.94 16.72
N VAL A 124 44.24 -44.07 17.50
CA VAL A 124 45.52 -44.67 17.23
C VAL A 124 45.34 -46.12 16.74
N ALA A 125 46.16 -46.52 15.76
CA ALA A 125 46.73 -47.85 15.62
C ALA A 125 48.09 -47.71 14.91
#